data_AF-A0A367ZA69-F1
#
_entry.id   AF-A0A367ZA69-F1
#
_cell.length_a   1.000
_cell.length_b   1.000
_cell.length_c   1.000
_cell.angle_alpha   90.00
_cell.angle_beta   90.00
_cell.angle_gamma   90.00
#
_symmetry.space_group_name_H-M   'P 1'
#
loop_
_entity.id
_entity.type
_entity.pdbx_description
1 polymer ?
#
loop_
_entity_poly.entity_id
_entity_poly.type
_entity_poly.pdbx_seq_one_letter_code
_entity_poly.pdbx_strand_id
1 'polypeptide(L)'
;MIARKSIPLSKRIFDLLASSFLVVILSPLLLFIALLVWLVHGSPVIFRQQRPGYHGKPFICYKFRTMNDRRDEHGKLLPDEQRLTGLGKFLRSTSLDELPELFNVLRGEMSLVGPRPLLMQYLDRYTPEQARRHEVLPGITGWAQINGRNALSWEDKFRLDVWYVDHWSFWLDLKILALTVVKVLRREGISSEGFATAPEFMGSVKTGEKESEANTPHGC
;
A
#
# COMPACT_ATOMS: atom_id res chain seq x y z
N MET A 1 -16.76 8.42 23.09
CA MET A 1 -15.50 7.73 23.47
C MET A 1 -15.41 6.43 22.67
N ILE A 2 -14.66 6.41 21.57
CA ILE A 2 -14.43 5.15 20.82
C ILE A 2 -13.43 4.35 21.64
N ALA A 3 -13.86 3.21 22.17
CA ALA A 3 -12.98 2.29 22.89
C ALA A 3 -11.80 1.95 21.97
N ARG A 4 -10.57 2.25 22.41
CA ARG A 4 -9.35 1.89 21.69
C ARG A 4 -9.30 0.36 21.60
N LYS A 5 -9.71 -0.23 20.48
CA LYS A 5 -9.49 -1.65 20.22
C LYS A 5 -7.99 -1.87 20.10
N SER A 6 -7.39 -2.44 21.13
CA SER A 6 -6.02 -2.96 21.06
C SER A 6 -5.95 -4.04 20.00
N ILE A 7 -4.79 -4.19 19.36
CA ILE A 7 -4.55 -5.28 18.41
C ILE A 7 -4.83 -6.62 19.12
N PRO A 8 -5.69 -7.49 18.59
CA PRO A 8 -5.99 -8.78 19.19
C PRO A 8 -4.72 -9.62 19.34
N LEU A 9 -4.51 -10.22 20.51
CA LEU A 9 -3.32 -11.03 20.78
C LEU A 9 -3.19 -12.22 19.81
N SER A 10 -4.31 -12.84 19.45
CA SER A 10 -4.36 -13.93 18.47
C SER A 10 -3.83 -13.51 17.10
N LYS A 11 -4.24 -12.33 16.62
CA LYS A 11 -3.73 -11.74 15.37
C LYS A 11 -2.23 -11.51 15.45
N ARG A 12 -1.75 -10.93 16.57
CA ARG A 12 -0.33 -10.63 16.74
C ARG A 12 0.54 -11.89 16.78
N ILE A 13 0.10 -12.93 17.50
CA ILE A 13 0.82 -14.21 17.57
C ILE A 13 0.86 -14.85 16.17
N PHE A 14 -0.28 -14.88 15.47
CA PHE A 14 -0.35 -15.42 14.11
C PHE A 14 0.60 -14.67 13.16
N ASP A 15 0.56 -13.34 13.14
CA ASP A 15 1.44 -12.51 12.31
C ASP A 15 2.92 -12.80 12.58
N LEU A 16 3.31 -12.94 13.85
CA LEU A 16 4.68 -13.25 14.23
C LEU A 16 5.13 -14.64 13.76
N LEU A 17 4.33 -15.67 14.01
CA LEU A 17 4.66 -17.04 13.64
C LEU A 17 4.71 -17.21 12.12
N ALA A 18 3.67 -16.74 11.42
CA ALA A 18 3.58 -16.85 9.96
C ALA A 18 4.66 -16.01 9.27
N SER A 19 4.92 -14.78 9.70
CA SER A 19 5.96 -13.95 9.08
C SER A 19 7.36 -14.49 9.36
N SER A 20 7.62 -15.02 10.57
CA SER A 20 8.92 -15.63 10.89
C SER A 20 9.17 -16.86 10.00
N PHE A 21 8.17 -17.71 9.86
CA PHE A 21 8.21 -18.87 8.97
C PHE A 21 8.44 -18.47 7.50
N LEU A 22 7.70 -17.48 7.00
CA LEU A 22 7.86 -16.96 5.64
C LEU A 22 9.24 -16.36 5.41
N VAL A 23 9.79 -15.58 6.36
CA VAL A 23 11.13 -15.00 6.23
C VAL A 23 12.19 -16.10 6.13
N VAL A 24 12.11 -17.15 6.95
CA VAL A 24 13.06 -18.27 6.90
C VAL A 24 12.99 -18.99 5.56
N ILE A 25 11.79 -19.39 5.12
CA ILE A 25 11.60 -20.13 3.87
C ILE A 25 11.96 -19.30 2.64
N LEU A 26 11.58 -18.02 2.63
CA LEU A 26 11.82 -17.13 1.51
C LEU A 26 13.21 -16.49 1.58
N SER A 27 14.02 -16.73 2.61
CA SER A 27 15.35 -16.12 2.74
C SER A 27 16.26 -16.32 1.53
N PRO A 28 16.31 -17.50 0.86
CA PRO A 28 17.14 -17.65 -0.34
C PRO A 28 16.63 -16.77 -1.49
N LEU A 29 15.30 -16.68 -1.65
CA LEU A 29 14.67 -15.83 -2.66
C LEU A 29 14.88 -14.34 -2.35
N LEU A 30 14.77 -13.92 -1.09
CA LEU A 30 15.04 -12.55 -0.66
C LEU A 30 16.47 -12.14 -0.97
N LEU A 31 17.45 -13.00 -0.67
CA LEU A 31 18.86 -12.74 -0.99
C LEU A 31 19.11 -12.69 -2.50
N PHE A 32 18.47 -13.58 -3.27
CA PHE A 32 18.56 -13.57 -4.72
C PHE A 32 17.99 -12.28 -5.33
N ILE A 33 16.78 -11.86 -4.89
CA ILE A 33 16.19 -10.59 -5.35
C ILE A 33 17.05 -9.41 -4.92
N ALA A 34 17.58 -9.41 -3.69
CA ALA A 34 18.47 -8.37 -3.20
C ALA A 34 19.71 -8.21 -4.10
N LEU A 35 20.32 -9.33 -4.52
CA LEU A 35 21.44 -9.34 -5.46
C LEU A 35 21.03 -8.76 -6.83
N LEU A 36 19.91 -9.20 -7.39
CA LEU A 36 19.43 -8.67 -8.69
C LEU A 36 19.16 -7.16 -8.62
N VAL A 37 18.53 -6.70 -7.55
CA VAL A 37 18.26 -5.28 -7.32
C VAL A 37 19.57 -4.52 -7.17
N TRP A 38 20.55 -5.05 -6.44
CA TRP A 38 21.87 -4.43 -6.32
C TRP A 38 22.59 -4.33 -7.67
N LEU A 39 22.55 -5.38 -8.50
CA LEU A 39 23.17 -5.38 -9.82
C LEU A 39 22.51 -4.38 -10.79
N VAL A 40 21.19 -4.22 -10.72
CA VAL A 40 20.42 -3.35 -11.65
C VAL A 40 20.31 -1.91 -11.16
N HIS A 41 20.15 -1.69 -9.86
CA HIS A 41 19.86 -0.38 -9.26
C HIS A 41 20.97 0.14 -8.34
N GLY A 42 21.97 -0.68 -8.00
CA GLY A 42 23.02 -0.32 -7.04
C GLY A 42 22.52 -0.25 -5.61
N SER A 43 23.23 0.52 -4.78
CA SER A 43 22.81 0.83 -3.42
C SER A 43 21.93 2.10 -3.39
N PRO A 44 20.87 2.16 -2.56
CA PRO A 44 20.40 1.12 -1.65
C PRO A 44 19.50 0.07 -2.32
N VAL A 45 19.60 -1.18 -1.86
CA VAL A 45 18.74 -2.30 -2.29
C VAL A 45 17.32 -2.18 -1.72
N ILE A 46 17.23 -1.77 -0.45
CA ILE A 46 15.97 -1.56 0.24
C ILE A 46 15.55 -0.10 0.13
N PHE A 47 14.41 0.13 -0.51
CA PHE A 47 13.71 1.38 -0.47
C PHE A 47 12.98 1.54 0.87
N ARG A 48 13.06 2.75 1.44
CA ARG A 48 12.49 3.10 2.74
C ARG A 48 11.59 4.29 2.57
N GLN A 49 10.35 4.18 3.02
CA GLN A 49 9.40 5.28 2.96
C GLN A 49 8.58 5.38 4.22
N GLN A 50 8.42 6.61 4.73
CA GLN A 50 7.55 6.87 5.86
C GLN A 50 6.08 6.69 5.46
N ARG A 51 5.35 5.94 6.26
CA ARG A 51 3.93 5.61 6.04
C ARG A 51 3.13 5.74 7.34
N PRO A 52 1.83 6.04 7.28
CA PRO A 52 0.97 6.07 8.44
C PRO A 52 0.63 4.64 8.87
N GLY A 53 0.87 4.34 10.14
CA GLY A 53 0.57 3.06 10.79
C GLY A 53 -0.70 3.11 11.63
N TYR A 54 -0.70 2.31 12.70
CA TYR A 54 -1.78 2.27 13.68
C TYR A 54 -1.99 3.65 14.34
N HIS A 55 -3.23 4.13 14.32
CA HIS A 55 -3.64 5.50 14.68
C HIS A 55 -2.84 6.60 13.96
N GLY A 56 -2.44 6.34 12.71
CA GLY A 56 -1.70 7.29 11.89
C GLY A 56 -0.24 7.48 12.32
N LYS A 57 0.25 6.73 13.32
CA LYS A 57 1.63 6.85 13.80
C LYS A 57 2.61 6.51 12.68
N PRO A 58 3.59 7.37 12.37
CA PRO A 58 4.51 7.11 11.28
C PRO A 58 5.42 5.90 11.56
N PHE A 59 5.66 5.08 10.53
CA PHE A 59 6.67 4.02 10.54
C PHE A 59 7.41 3.97 9.19
N ILE A 60 8.55 3.28 9.15
CA ILE A 60 9.33 3.12 7.92
C ILE A 60 8.95 1.81 7.24
N CYS A 61 8.23 1.89 6.12
CA CYS A 61 7.88 0.75 5.29
C CYS A 61 9.07 0.35 4.40
N TYR A 62 9.39 -0.94 4.39
CA TYR A 62 10.49 -1.52 3.62
C TYR A 62 10.01 -2.17 2.33
N LYS A 63 10.67 -1.86 1.21
CA LYS A 63 10.46 -2.53 -0.09
C LYS A 63 11.78 -2.77 -0.79
N PHE A 64 11.80 -3.67 -1.76
CA PHE A 64 12.89 -3.66 -2.73
C PHE A 64 12.79 -2.43 -3.63
N ARG A 65 13.94 -1.86 -3.95
CA ARG A 65 14.01 -0.75 -4.89
C ARG A 65 13.66 -1.23 -6.30
N THR A 66 12.67 -0.61 -6.93
CA THR A 66 12.20 -0.95 -8.28
C THR A 66 12.44 0.16 -9.31
N MET A 67 12.91 1.33 -8.87
CA MET A 67 13.07 2.53 -9.69
C MET A 67 14.49 3.07 -9.59
N ASN A 68 15.00 3.61 -10.70
CA ASN A 68 16.25 4.35 -10.72
C ASN A 68 16.05 5.81 -10.24
N ASP A 69 17.15 6.55 -10.04
CA ASP A 69 17.13 7.95 -9.60
C ASP A 69 17.44 8.92 -10.75
N ARG A 70 17.08 8.57 -11.99
CA ARG A 70 17.30 9.47 -13.13
C ARG A 70 16.52 10.77 -12.91
N ARG A 71 17.20 11.88 -13.23
CA ARG A 71 16.71 13.25 -13.10
C ARG A 71 16.76 13.94 -14.45
N ASP A 72 15.92 14.95 -14.62
CA ASP A 72 16.00 15.87 -15.74
C ASP A 72 17.17 16.86 -15.58
N GLU A 73 17.33 17.74 -16.57
CA GLU A 73 18.37 18.78 -16.62
C GLU A 73 18.27 19.77 -15.45
N HIS A 74 17.09 19.89 -14.81
CA HIS A 74 16.85 20.73 -13.65
C HIS A 74 17.06 19.99 -12.32
N GLY A 75 17.53 18.73 -12.37
CA GLY A 75 17.76 17.91 -11.19
C GLY A 75 16.47 17.37 -10.55
N LYS A 76 15.31 17.48 -11.19
CA LYS A 76 14.05 16.89 -10.70
C LYS A 76 13.96 15.43 -11.15
N LEU A 77 13.43 14.56 -10.29
CA LEU A 77 13.23 13.15 -10.66
C LEU A 77 12.32 13.05 -11.89
N LEU A 78 12.73 12.20 -12.84
CA LEU A 78 11.90 11.90 -14.00
C LEU A 78 10.58 11.23 -13.58
N PRO A 79 9.56 11.22 -14.47
CA PRO A 79 8.33 10.47 -14.24
C PRO A 79 8.58 9.00 -13.92
N ASP A 80 7.67 8.40 -13.16
CA ASP A 80 7.75 7.01 -12.70
C ASP A 80 7.90 6.03 -13.87
N GLU A 81 7.22 6.29 -14.99
CA GLU A 81 7.26 5.48 -16.21
C GLU A 81 8.67 5.38 -16.80
N GLN A 82 9.47 6.45 -16.67
CA GLN A 82 10.83 6.52 -17.19
C GLN A 82 11.87 5.96 -16.20
N ARG A 83 11.50 5.88 -14.92
CA ARG A 83 12.37 5.38 -13.83
C ARG A 83 12.18 3.91 -13.54
N LEU A 84 11.04 3.33 -13.92
CA LEU A 84 10.68 1.93 -13.68
C LEU A 84 11.36 0.99 -14.70
N THR A 85 12.31 0.19 -14.23
CA THR A 85 13.08 -0.76 -15.06
C THR A 85 12.28 -2.02 -15.38
N GLY A 86 12.75 -2.85 -16.31
CA GLY A 86 12.15 -4.16 -16.59
C GLY A 86 12.10 -5.06 -15.34
N LEU A 87 13.19 -5.11 -14.57
CA LEU A 87 13.21 -5.80 -13.26
C LEU A 87 12.18 -5.18 -12.30
N GLY A 88 12.10 -3.85 -12.21
CA GLY A 88 11.13 -3.16 -11.37
C GLY A 88 9.68 -3.48 -11.72
N LYS A 89 9.33 -3.53 -13.01
CA LYS A 89 8.01 -3.95 -13.51
C LYS A 89 7.71 -5.40 -13.09
N PHE A 90 8.69 -6.30 -13.24
CA PHE A 90 8.54 -7.69 -12.82
C PHE A 90 8.29 -7.82 -11.32
N LEU A 91 9.10 -7.17 -10.48
CA LEU A 91 8.96 -7.23 -9.03
C LEU A 91 7.59 -6.70 -8.57
N ARG A 92 7.13 -5.57 -9.12
CA ARG A 92 5.81 -5.00 -8.79
C ARG A 92 4.66 -5.88 -9.23
N SER A 93 4.72 -6.43 -10.45
CA SER A 93 3.64 -7.28 -10.99
C SER A 93 3.50 -8.61 -10.26
N THR A 94 4.58 -9.09 -9.65
CA THR A 94 4.60 -10.30 -8.81
C THR A 94 4.48 -10.00 -7.32
N SER A 95 4.40 -8.73 -6.93
CA SER A 95 4.42 -8.25 -5.54
C SER A 95 5.68 -8.68 -4.75
N LEU A 96 6.74 -9.11 -5.46
CA LEU A 96 8.00 -9.52 -4.85
C LEU A 96 8.73 -8.33 -4.22
N ASP A 97 8.47 -7.10 -4.68
CA ASP A 97 9.02 -5.89 -4.10
C ASP A 97 8.56 -5.62 -2.66
N GLU A 98 7.44 -6.21 -2.24
CA GLU A 98 6.84 -6.00 -0.92
C GLU A 98 7.28 -7.03 0.12
N LEU A 99 8.02 -8.07 -0.27
CA LEU A 99 8.49 -9.08 0.69
C LEU A 99 9.30 -8.53 1.87
N PRO A 100 10.10 -7.44 1.73
CA PRO A 100 10.74 -6.81 2.89
C PRO A 100 9.77 -6.25 3.95
N GLU A 101 8.50 -6.03 3.63
CA GLU A 101 7.47 -5.62 4.60
C GLU A 101 7.24 -6.70 5.68
N LEU A 102 7.62 -7.96 5.45
CA LEU A 102 7.59 -9.01 6.48
C LEU A 102 8.40 -8.61 7.72
N PHE A 103 9.49 -7.85 7.56
CA PHE A 103 10.26 -7.34 8.69
C PHE A 103 9.50 -6.25 9.46
N ASN A 104 8.65 -5.46 8.80
CA ASN A 104 7.74 -4.53 9.49
C ASN A 104 6.67 -5.28 10.29
N VAL A 105 6.18 -6.41 9.77
CA VAL A 105 5.27 -7.28 10.51
C VAL A 105 5.95 -7.84 11.75
N LEU A 106 7.17 -8.37 11.64
CA LEU A 106 7.94 -8.85 12.80
C LEU A 106 8.13 -7.76 13.87
N ARG A 107 8.41 -6.52 13.45
CA ARG A 107 8.55 -5.34 14.34
C ARG A 107 7.24 -4.84 14.94
N GLY A 108 6.09 -5.32 14.49
CA GLY A 108 4.77 -4.90 15.00
C GLY A 108 4.29 -3.57 14.45
N GLU A 109 4.89 -3.09 13.36
CA GLU A 109 4.48 -1.87 12.66
C GLU A 109 3.38 -2.16 11.62
N MET A 110 3.34 -3.41 11.13
CA MET A 110 2.37 -3.93 10.17
C MET A 110 1.78 -5.26 10.65
N SER A 111 0.72 -5.71 9.97
CA SER A 111 0.16 -7.05 10.02
C SER A 111 0.29 -7.72 8.65
N LEU A 112 0.12 -9.04 8.56
CA LEU A 112 -0.02 -9.69 7.25
C LEU A 112 -1.27 -9.19 6.51
N VAL A 113 -2.35 -8.95 7.25
CA VAL A 113 -3.64 -8.49 6.71
C VAL A 113 -4.09 -7.20 7.37
N GLY A 114 -4.44 -6.21 6.55
CA GLY A 114 -4.92 -4.90 6.96
C GLY A 114 -4.98 -3.91 5.79
N PRO A 115 -5.50 -2.70 6.02
CA PRO A 115 -5.50 -1.63 5.02
C PRO A 115 -4.09 -1.33 4.52
N ARG A 116 -3.93 -1.07 3.22
CA ARG A 116 -2.61 -0.78 2.64
C ARG A 116 -2.08 0.56 3.20
N PRO A 117 -0.80 0.64 3.65
CA PRO A 117 -0.23 1.91 4.10
C PRO A 117 -0.10 2.89 2.92
N LEU A 118 -0.76 4.05 3.02
CA LEU A 118 -0.76 5.09 1.97
C LEU A 118 0.19 6.24 2.29
N LEU A 119 0.17 7.35 1.53
CA LEU A 119 1.14 8.43 1.72
C LEU A 119 0.81 9.24 2.99
N MET A 120 1.84 9.74 3.67
CA MET A 120 1.68 10.57 4.88
C MET A 120 0.78 11.78 4.62
N GLN A 121 0.93 12.43 3.46
CA GLN A 121 0.15 13.61 3.06
C GLN A 121 -1.36 13.36 2.92
N TYR A 122 -1.81 12.11 2.93
CA TYR A 122 -3.24 11.78 2.87
C TYR A 122 -3.91 11.88 4.24
N LEU A 123 -3.16 11.86 5.33
CA LEU A 123 -3.70 11.96 6.69
C LEU A 123 -4.59 13.21 6.86
N ASP A 124 -4.15 14.34 6.30
CA ASP A 124 -4.87 15.61 6.38
C ASP A 124 -6.03 15.72 5.37
N ARG A 125 -6.16 14.73 4.47
CA ARG A 125 -7.17 14.70 3.39
C ARG A 125 -8.33 13.76 3.70
N TYR A 126 -8.21 12.93 4.74
CA TYR A 126 -9.25 11.98 5.11
C TYR A 126 -10.44 12.65 5.77
N THR A 127 -11.63 12.20 5.41
CA THR A 127 -12.80 12.40 6.27
C THR A 127 -12.64 11.60 7.58
N PRO A 128 -13.37 11.94 8.65
CA PRO A 128 -13.35 11.16 9.89
C PRO A 128 -13.63 9.67 9.66
N GLU A 129 -14.51 9.33 8.72
CA GLU A 129 -14.83 7.94 8.37
C GLU A 129 -13.65 7.25 7.68
N GLN A 130 -13.04 7.90 6.68
CA GLN A 130 -11.89 7.32 5.97
C GLN A 130 -10.68 7.13 6.90
N ALA A 131 -10.49 8.04 7.86
CA ALA A 131 -9.41 7.96 8.85
C ALA A 131 -9.51 6.70 9.73
N ARG A 132 -10.70 6.10 9.88
CA ARG A 132 -10.91 4.85 10.63
C ARG A 132 -10.10 3.67 10.10
N ARG A 133 -9.65 3.72 8.84
CA ARG A 133 -8.70 2.72 8.29
C ARG A 133 -7.42 2.57 9.11
N HIS A 134 -7.08 3.56 9.95
CA HIS A 134 -5.94 3.53 10.86
C HIS A 134 -6.27 2.96 12.25
N GLU A 135 -7.50 2.50 12.51
CA GLU A 135 -7.90 1.84 13.78
C GLU A 135 -7.38 0.40 13.89
N VAL A 136 -6.70 -0.11 12.86
CA VAL A 136 -6.01 -1.41 12.83
C VAL A 136 -4.59 -1.22 12.28
N LEU A 137 -3.74 -2.25 12.44
CA LEU A 137 -2.42 -2.23 11.80
C LEU A 137 -2.58 -2.24 10.26
N PRO A 138 -1.75 -1.48 9.53
CA PRO A 138 -1.68 -1.62 8.08
C PRO A 138 -1.21 -3.03 7.70
N GLY A 139 -1.64 -3.49 6.53
CA GLY A 139 -1.37 -4.84 6.03
C GLY A 139 -0.47 -4.87 4.80
N ILE A 140 0.27 -5.97 4.63
CA ILE A 140 0.90 -6.33 3.35
C ILE A 140 -0.20 -6.55 2.29
N THR A 141 -1.18 -7.39 2.64
CA THR A 141 -2.42 -7.56 1.87
C THR A 141 -3.63 -7.09 2.68
N GLY A 142 -4.81 -7.03 2.06
CA GLY A 142 -6.02 -6.51 2.69
C GLY A 142 -7.26 -6.69 1.82
N TRP A 143 -8.41 -6.32 2.40
CA TRP A 143 -9.71 -6.50 1.78
C TRP A 143 -9.85 -5.69 0.48
N ALA A 144 -9.41 -4.43 0.46
CA ALA A 144 -9.39 -3.64 -0.78
C ALA A 144 -8.46 -4.24 -1.85
N GLN A 145 -7.28 -4.74 -1.44
CA GLN A 145 -6.34 -5.41 -2.34
C GLN A 145 -6.99 -6.65 -2.99
N ILE A 146 -7.69 -7.50 -2.24
CA ILE A 146 -8.30 -8.69 -2.86
C ILE A 146 -9.58 -8.40 -3.65
N ASN A 147 -10.27 -7.27 -3.46
CA ASN A 147 -11.52 -6.96 -4.16
C ASN A 147 -11.37 -6.07 -5.40
N GLY A 148 -10.17 -5.57 -5.70
CA GLY A 148 -9.95 -4.86 -6.97
C GLY A 148 -8.60 -4.18 -7.16
N ARG A 149 -7.72 -4.17 -6.14
CA ARG A 149 -6.36 -3.59 -6.21
C ARG A 149 -6.37 -2.17 -6.82
N ASN A 150 -5.78 -2.02 -8.00
CA ASN A 150 -5.58 -0.74 -8.68
C ASN A 150 -6.80 -0.29 -9.49
N ALA A 151 -7.75 -1.20 -9.78
CA ALA A 151 -8.97 -0.88 -10.52
C ALA A 151 -10.04 -0.15 -9.70
N LEU A 152 -9.88 -0.10 -8.37
CA LEU A 152 -10.82 0.59 -7.49
C LEU A 152 -10.58 2.10 -7.47
N SER A 153 -11.67 2.86 -7.43
CA SER A 153 -11.63 4.29 -7.07
C SER A 153 -11.08 4.48 -5.64
N TRP A 154 -10.64 5.70 -5.31
CA TRP A 154 -10.21 6.00 -3.94
C TRP A 154 -11.31 5.76 -2.91
N GLU A 155 -12.54 6.19 -3.22
CA GLU A 155 -13.68 6.01 -2.31
C GLU A 155 -14.02 4.53 -2.08
N ASP A 156 -14.00 3.71 -3.13
CA ASP A 156 -14.25 2.28 -2.98
C ASP A 156 -13.15 1.60 -2.14
N LYS A 157 -11.89 2.00 -2.31
CA LYS A 157 -10.78 1.50 -1.48
C LYS A 157 -11.01 1.84 -0.01
N PHE A 158 -11.36 3.08 0.31
CA PHE A 158 -11.59 3.48 1.70
C PHE A 158 -12.81 2.81 2.29
N ARG A 159 -13.91 2.67 1.53
CA ARG A 159 -15.09 1.92 1.98
C ARG A 159 -14.74 0.48 2.33
N LEU A 160 -13.93 -0.19 1.50
CA LEU A 160 -13.49 -1.56 1.76
C LEU A 160 -12.52 -1.67 2.94
N ASP A 161 -11.63 -0.69 3.11
CA ASP A 161 -10.72 -0.62 4.26
C ASP A 161 -11.48 -0.44 5.57
N VAL A 162 -12.46 0.47 5.61
CA VAL A 162 -13.30 0.70 6.81
C VAL A 162 -14.21 -0.49 7.07
N TRP A 163 -14.78 -1.10 6.03
CA TRP A 163 -15.55 -2.34 6.17
C TRP A 163 -14.71 -3.44 6.84
N TYR A 164 -13.43 -3.58 6.47
CA TYR A 164 -12.53 -4.53 7.11
C TYR A 164 -12.31 -4.23 8.59
N VAL A 165 -12.14 -2.94 8.96
CA VAL A 165 -12.03 -2.52 10.37
C VAL A 165 -13.26 -2.95 11.18
N ASP A 166 -14.45 -2.77 10.61
CA ASP A 166 -15.72 -3.10 11.26
C ASP A 166 -15.99 -4.61 11.36
N HIS A 167 -15.54 -5.37 10.36
CA HIS A 167 -15.86 -6.80 10.22
C HIS A 167 -14.66 -7.72 10.50
N TRP A 168 -13.60 -7.17 11.11
CA TRP A 168 -12.40 -7.94 11.37
C TRP A 168 -12.73 -9.21 12.17
N SER A 169 -12.26 -10.34 11.65
CA SER A 169 -12.22 -11.61 12.35
C SER A 169 -10.99 -12.40 11.89
N PHE A 170 -10.55 -13.32 12.73
CA PHE A 170 -9.42 -14.19 12.38
C PHE A 170 -9.67 -14.99 11.09
N TRP A 171 -10.90 -15.48 10.89
CA TRP A 171 -11.29 -16.20 9.68
C TRP A 171 -11.30 -15.32 8.43
N LEU A 172 -11.66 -14.04 8.56
CA LEU A 172 -11.56 -13.09 7.46
C LEU A 172 -10.10 -12.89 7.03
N ASP A 173 -9.17 -12.80 7.98
CA ASP A 173 -7.74 -12.70 7.66
C ASP A 173 -7.26 -13.94 6.89
N LEU A 174 -7.61 -15.15 7.35
CA LEU A 174 -7.27 -16.39 6.63
C LEU A 174 -7.87 -16.43 5.22
N LYS A 175 -9.12 -16.00 5.05
CA LYS A 175 -9.76 -15.88 3.74
C LYS A 175 -9.01 -14.91 2.83
N ILE A 176 -8.63 -13.73 3.34
CA ILE A 176 -7.87 -12.73 2.58
C ILE A 176 -6.51 -13.29 2.16
N LEU A 177 -5.80 -14.00 3.04
CA LEU A 177 -4.52 -14.62 2.70
C LEU A 177 -4.66 -15.68 1.60
N ALA A 178 -5.66 -16.57 1.70
CA ALA A 178 -5.92 -17.58 0.67
C ALA A 178 -6.24 -16.93 -0.69
N LEU A 179 -7.10 -15.91 -0.72
CA LEU A 179 -7.42 -15.17 -1.94
C LEU A 179 -6.23 -14.38 -2.48
N THR A 180 -5.34 -13.90 -1.60
CA THR A 180 -4.11 -13.21 -2.00
C THR A 180 -3.20 -14.14 -2.79
N VAL A 181 -3.00 -15.38 -2.33
CA VAL A 181 -2.21 -16.38 -3.06
C VAL A 181 -2.77 -16.59 -4.46
N VAL A 182 -4.09 -16.77 -4.59
CA VAL A 182 -4.75 -16.94 -5.89
C VAL A 182 -4.51 -15.72 -6.80
N LYS A 183 -4.68 -14.50 -6.28
CA LYS A 183 -4.49 -13.27 -7.07
C LYS A 183 -3.04 -13.06 -7.50
N VAL A 184 -2.07 -13.38 -6.66
CA VAL A 184 -0.64 -13.28 -7.00
C VAL A 184 -0.27 -14.30 -8.08
N LEU A 185 -0.75 -15.54 -7.97
CA LEU A 185 -0.51 -16.58 -8.98
C LEU A 185 -1.15 -16.26 -10.33
N ARG A 186 -2.36 -15.67 -10.33
CA ARG A 186 -3.08 -15.30 -11.56
C ARG A 186 -2.68 -13.94 -12.15
N ARG A 187 -1.90 -13.13 -11.43
CA ARG A 187 -1.47 -11.78 -11.84
C ARG A 187 -2.66 -10.85 -12.18
N GLU A 188 -3.77 -10.98 -11.47
CA GLU A 188 -4.99 -10.18 -11.73
C GLU A 188 -4.91 -8.77 -11.12
N GLY A 189 -5.42 -7.75 -11.85
CA GLY A 189 -5.66 -6.39 -11.34
C GLY A 189 -4.41 -5.54 -11.07
N ILE A 190 -3.32 -5.75 -11.82
CA ILE A 190 -2.00 -5.14 -11.57
C ILE A 190 -1.89 -3.71 -12.12
N SER A 191 -2.58 -3.38 -13.21
CA SER A 191 -2.51 -2.06 -13.84
C SER A 191 -3.89 -1.41 -13.97
N SER A 192 -4.00 -0.15 -13.57
CA SER A 192 -5.06 0.74 -14.06
C SER A 192 -4.71 1.10 -15.52
N GLU A 193 -5.68 1.12 -16.43
CA GLU A 193 -5.43 1.55 -17.81
C GLU A 193 -4.77 2.95 -17.82
N GLY A 194 -3.55 3.05 -18.38
CA GLY A 194 -2.86 4.32 -18.62
C GLY A 194 -1.86 4.82 -17.56
N PHE A 195 -1.76 4.22 -16.34
CA PHE A 195 -0.85 4.72 -15.30
C PHE A 195 0.07 3.64 -14.70
N ALA A 196 1.37 3.96 -14.51
CA ALA A 196 2.32 3.06 -13.84
C ALA A 196 2.10 2.98 -12.31
N THR A 197 1.41 3.98 -11.73
CA THR A 197 1.04 4.08 -10.32
C THR A 197 -0.37 4.63 -10.18
N ALA A 198 -1.07 4.32 -9.08
CA ALA A 198 -2.40 4.89 -8.85
C ALA A 198 -2.29 6.43 -8.68
N PRO A 199 -3.24 7.22 -9.23
CA PRO A 199 -3.21 8.67 -9.13
C PRO A 199 -3.23 9.12 -7.67
N GLU A 200 -2.64 10.28 -7.39
CA GLU A 200 -2.61 10.84 -6.05
C GLU A 200 -4.04 11.10 -5.52
N PHE A 201 -4.29 10.80 -4.24
CA PHE A 201 -5.56 11.09 -3.60
C PHE A 201 -5.63 12.55 -3.16
N MET A 202 -6.41 13.39 -3.83
CA MET A 202 -6.50 14.83 -3.55
C MET A 202 -7.54 15.23 -2.49
N GLY A 203 -8.10 14.25 -1.77
CA GLY A 203 -9.26 14.46 -0.88
C GLY A 203 -10.58 14.15 -1.57
N SER A 204 -11.63 13.97 -0.79
CA SER A 204 -12.99 13.78 -1.29
C SER A 204 -13.64 15.14 -1.50
N VAL A 205 -14.18 15.39 -2.69
CA VAL A 205 -15.00 16.58 -2.94
C VAL A 205 -16.25 16.46 -2.07
N LYS A 206 -16.50 17.44 -1.21
CA LYS A 206 -17.78 17.52 -0.50
C LYS A 206 -18.86 17.75 -1.54
N THR A 207 -19.74 16.78 -1.75
CA THR A 207 -20.97 16.97 -2.53
C THR A 207 -21.83 18.00 -1.80
N GLY A 208 -21.64 19.30 -2.07
CA GLY A 208 -22.33 20.34 -1.30
C GLY A 208 -21.92 21.80 -1.55
N GLU A 209 -20.90 22.11 -2.34
CA GLU A 209 -20.65 23.49 -2.76
C GLU A 209 -21.13 23.66 -4.20
N LYS A 210 -22.32 24.26 -4.34
CA LYS A 210 -22.84 24.76 -5.61
C LYS A 210 -21.82 25.74 -6.18
N GLU A 211 -21.43 25.55 -7.44
CA GLU A 211 -20.93 26.64 -8.28
C GLU A 211 -22.01 27.73 -8.35
N SER A 212 -21.86 28.77 -7.53
CA SER A 212 -22.53 30.05 -7.72
C SER A 212 -21.44 31.10 -7.81
N GLU A 213 -20.98 31.35 -9.03
CA GLU A 213 -20.22 32.53 -9.51
C GLU A 213 -19.52 32.08 -10.79
N ALA A 214 -19.54 32.74 -11.93
CA ALA A 214 -20.25 33.89 -12.44
C ALA A 214 -20.03 33.81 -13.96
N ASN A 215 -21.04 34.01 -14.79
CA ASN A 215 -20.77 34.36 -16.18
C ASN A 215 -21.81 35.37 -16.67
N THR A 216 -21.49 36.64 -16.41
CA THR A 216 -22.08 37.80 -17.08
C THR A 216 -21.48 37.88 -18.50
N PRO A 217 -22.26 38.23 -19.53
CA PRO A 217 -21.82 38.11 -20.92
C PRO A 217 -20.99 39.32 -21.33
N HIS A 218 -19.86 39.09 -22.01
CA HIS A 218 -19.25 40.11 -22.84
C HIS A 218 -19.31 39.70 -24.30
N GLY A 219 -20.24 40.35 -25.01
CA GLY A 219 -20.10 40.62 -26.43
C GLY A 219 -19.41 41.98 -26.62
N CYS A 220 -18.64 42.06 -27.70
CA CYS A 220 -17.95 43.20 -28.32
C CYS A 220 -16.92 43.96 -27.46
#